data_AF-A0A952YW33-F1
#
_entry.id   AF-A0A952YW33-F1
#
_cell.length_a   1.000
_cell.length_b   1.000
_cell.length_c   1.000
_cell.angle_alpha   90.00
_cell.angle_beta   90.00
_cell.angle_gamma   90.00
#
_symmetry.space_group_name_H-M   'P 1'
#
loop_
_entity.id
_entity.type
_entity.pdbx_description
1 polymer ?
#
loop_
_entity_poly.entity_id
_entity_poly.type
_entity_poly.pdbx_seq_one_letter_code
_entity_poly.pdbx_strand_id
1 'polypeptide(L)'
;MSAITTGSFPGKQRKAGSISIQALKPAELKLPSCAIVLILLLAMLLLGACKTVPIDDRNATGNGGFWEQDENSSARFHIPNQVDKATIGLVFAAGESALRDGTPVDVSAKLANHSRINTGPQSSARVEFEAAGPVCTIEIDEFNAGNAYADTADCRQQIETPHARIDASNAILHLQVTEHQTKVTVISGTIDVTPLGDTAQSIDVREDREVVVTRDTLGRPYLLTPEEIWQRIRWRDDYPLYKKVIDWGTIAATAAVVIVTAGIIAAVVILSKGHGHGGRRGLPGHR
;
A
#
# COMPACT_ATOMS: atom_id res chain seq x y z
N MET A 1 -62.55 49.18 17.81
CA MET A 1 -63.16 48.87 16.50
C MET A 1 -62.82 47.42 16.20
N SER A 2 -63.69 46.51 16.67
CA SER A 2 -64.54 45.60 15.85
C SER A 2 -63.73 44.35 15.46
N ALA A 3 -63.84 43.18 16.10
CA ALA A 3 -65.01 42.38 16.50
C ALA A 3 -66.00 42.13 15.34
N ILE A 4 -66.06 40.87 14.87
CA ILE A 4 -67.18 40.06 14.35
C ILE A 4 -66.56 38.65 14.15
N THR A 5 -66.79 37.62 14.98
CA THR A 5 -68.01 36.85 15.30
C THR A 5 -68.41 35.85 14.20
N THR A 6 -68.08 34.59 14.48
CA THR A 6 -68.79 33.31 14.22
C THR A 6 -69.80 33.20 13.07
N GLY A 7 -69.62 32.16 12.25
CA GLY A 7 -70.69 31.41 11.60
C GLY A 7 -70.45 29.91 11.82
N SER A 8 -71.47 29.17 12.26
CA SER A 8 -71.38 27.79 12.72
C SER A 8 -72.26 26.82 11.91
N PHE A 9 -71.75 25.58 11.77
CA PHE A 9 -72.39 24.27 11.49
C PHE A 9 -73.04 23.97 10.12
N PRO A 10 -73.22 22.68 9.71
CA PRO A 10 -72.52 21.43 10.07
C PRO A 10 -72.19 20.50 8.87
N GLY A 11 -71.36 19.47 9.12
CA GLY A 11 -71.62 18.11 8.62
C GLY A 11 -70.97 17.67 7.29
N LYS A 12 -69.84 16.97 7.39
CA LYS A 12 -69.68 15.57 6.95
C LYS A 12 -68.26 15.10 7.23
N GLN A 13 -68.12 14.18 8.18
CA GLN A 13 -66.91 13.37 8.33
C GLN A 13 -66.65 12.61 7.02
N ARG A 14 -65.50 12.86 6.39
CA ARG A 14 -64.84 11.86 5.54
C ARG A 14 -63.53 11.48 6.21
N LYS A 15 -63.45 10.20 6.56
CA LYS A 15 -62.29 9.54 7.18
C LYS A 15 -61.04 9.87 6.38
N ALA A 16 -60.08 10.52 7.05
CA ALA A 16 -58.70 10.56 6.58
C ALA A 16 -58.15 9.13 6.65
N GLY A 17 -57.82 8.56 5.50
CA GLY A 17 -57.04 7.33 5.42
C GLY A 17 -55.66 7.59 6.00
N SER A 18 -55.39 6.97 7.14
CA SER A 18 -54.05 6.86 7.72
C SER A 18 -53.14 6.16 6.72
N ILE A 19 -52.20 6.90 6.12
CA ILE A 19 -51.05 6.31 5.45
C ILE A 19 -50.06 5.96 6.56
N SER A 20 -50.18 4.74 7.07
CA SER A 20 -49.20 4.15 7.98
C SER A 20 -47.89 3.99 7.20
N ILE A 21 -46.87 4.75 7.60
CA ILE A 21 -45.48 4.46 7.22
C ILE A 21 -45.16 3.11 7.89
N GLN A 22 -45.26 2.03 7.12
CA GLN A 22 -44.67 0.76 7.52
C GLN A 22 -43.16 0.95 7.54
N ALA A 23 -42.61 1.07 8.74
CA ALA A 23 -41.20 0.85 8.98
C ALA A 23 -40.82 -0.49 8.32
N LEU A 24 -39.86 -0.47 7.39
CA LEU A 24 -39.22 -1.70 6.94
C LEU A 24 -38.63 -2.37 8.18
N LYS A 25 -39.23 -3.48 8.59
CA LYS A 25 -38.61 -4.39 9.56
C LYS A 25 -37.26 -4.82 8.99
N PRO A 26 -36.19 -4.87 9.81
CA PRO A 26 -34.97 -5.52 9.37
C PRO A 26 -35.36 -6.95 8.98
N ALA A 27 -35.11 -7.31 7.72
CA ALA A 27 -35.19 -8.70 7.32
C ALA A 27 -34.16 -9.43 8.19
N GLU A 28 -34.62 -10.18 9.19
CA GLU A 28 -33.76 -11.12 9.89
C GLU A 28 -33.30 -12.15 8.86
N LEU A 29 -32.09 -11.95 8.33
CA LEU A 29 -31.41 -12.93 7.52
C LEU A 29 -31.08 -14.12 8.44
N LYS A 30 -32.05 -15.02 8.65
CA LYS A 30 -31.81 -16.31 9.31
C LYS A 30 -31.02 -17.18 8.35
N LEU A 31 -29.72 -16.94 8.28
CA LEU A 31 -28.78 -17.86 7.65
C LEU A 31 -28.87 -19.20 8.40
N PRO A 32 -29.12 -20.32 7.72
CA PRO A 32 -29.05 -21.63 8.37
C PRO A 32 -27.66 -21.81 8.99
N SER A 33 -27.56 -22.50 10.14
CA SER A 33 -26.29 -22.69 10.86
C SER A 33 -25.17 -23.21 9.96
N CYS A 34 -25.51 -24.04 8.97
CA CYS A 34 -24.58 -24.54 7.95
C CYS A 34 -24.02 -23.43 7.04
N ALA A 35 -24.80 -22.40 6.71
CA ALA A 35 -24.33 -21.27 5.90
C ALA A 35 -23.38 -20.36 6.68
N ILE A 36 -23.61 -20.16 7.98
CA ILE A 36 -22.70 -19.41 8.86
C ILE A 36 -21.37 -20.16 9.00
N VAL A 37 -21.41 -21.48 9.20
CA VAL A 37 -20.22 -22.34 9.26
C VAL A 37 -19.46 -22.34 7.93
N LEU A 38 -20.16 -22.38 6.80
CA LEU A 38 -19.55 -22.32 5.47
C LEU A 38 -18.85 -20.97 5.23
N ILE A 39 -19.47 -19.85 5.63
CA ILE A 39 -18.88 -18.51 5.52
C ILE A 39 -17.66 -18.37 6.43
N LEU A 40 -17.72 -18.88 7.66
CA LEU A 40 -16.58 -18.89 8.59
C LEU A 40 -15.42 -19.74 8.08
N LEU A 41 -15.70 -20.91 7.51
CA LEU A 41 -14.69 -21.73 6.84
C LEU A 41 -14.09 -20.99 5.65
N LEU A 42 -14.91 -20.39 4.77
CA LEU A 42 -14.42 -19.58 3.65
C LEU A 42 -13.55 -18.42 4.12
N ALA A 43 -13.94 -17.71 5.18
CA ALA A 43 -13.17 -16.60 5.74
C ALA A 43 -11.83 -17.07 6.32
N MET A 44 -11.83 -18.14 7.12
CA MET A 44 -10.61 -18.76 7.68
C MET A 44 -9.66 -19.25 6.58
N LEU A 45 -10.21 -19.77 5.50
CA LEU A 45 -9.46 -20.29 4.36
C LEU A 45 -8.88 -19.17 3.47
N LEU A 46 -9.62 -18.09 3.27
CA LEU A 46 -9.14 -16.90 2.55
C LEU A 46 -8.03 -16.17 3.33
N LEU A 47 -8.05 -16.23 4.67
CA LEU A 47 -7.00 -15.67 5.52
C LEU A 47 -5.66 -16.43 5.39
N GLY A 48 -5.67 -17.71 5.03
CA GLY A 48 -4.46 -18.52 4.83
C GLY A 48 -3.82 -18.40 3.45
N ALA A 49 -4.42 -17.66 2.52
CA ALA A 49 -3.95 -17.55 1.14
C ALA A 49 -2.89 -16.47 0.91
N CYS A 50 -2.47 -15.72 1.92
CA CYS A 50 -1.39 -14.73 1.78
C CYS A 50 -0.05 -15.39 2.10
N LYS A 51 0.88 -15.36 1.14
CA LYS A 51 2.28 -15.73 1.37
C LYS A 51 3.21 -14.55 1.10
N THR A 52 4.35 -14.54 1.79
CA THR A 52 5.41 -13.57 1.60
C THR A 52 6.45 -14.15 0.64
N VAL A 53 6.81 -13.41 -0.41
CA VAL A 53 7.80 -13.82 -1.42
C VAL A 53 8.85 -12.72 -1.61
N PRO A 54 10.10 -13.08 -1.96
CA PRO A 54 11.13 -12.09 -2.23
C PRO A 54 10.76 -11.21 -3.44
N ILE A 55 11.29 -9.99 -3.46
CA ILE A 55 11.26 -9.13 -4.65
C ILE A 55 12.49 -9.49 -5.50
N ASP A 56 12.29 -10.28 -6.55
CA ASP A 56 13.38 -10.84 -7.37
C ASP A 56 14.11 -9.78 -8.23
N ASP A 57 13.39 -8.77 -8.71
CA ASP A 57 13.98 -7.64 -9.43
C ASP A 57 13.83 -6.36 -8.61
N ARG A 58 14.87 -6.04 -7.84
CA ARG A 58 14.96 -4.84 -6.99
C ARG A 58 15.31 -3.57 -7.78
N ASN A 59 15.65 -3.68 -9.06
CA ASN A 59 15.92 -2.53 -9.92
C ASN A 59 14.73 -2.22 -10.83
N ALA A 60 13.82 -3.18 -11.05
CA ALA A 60 12.54 -2.92 -11.68
C ALA A 60 11.66 -2.02 -10.80
N THR A 61 11.06 -1.01 -11.42
CA THR A 61 9.99 -0.20 -10.84
C THR A 61 9.00 0.18 -11.93
N GLY A 62 7.81 0.61 -11.51
CA GLY A 62 6.85 1.25 -12.41
C GLY A 62 7.29 2.68 -12.77
N ASN A 63 6.44 3.37 -13.51
CA ASN A 63 6.75 4.71 -14.04
C ASN A 63 7.09 5.77 -12.97
N GLY A 64 6.77 5.51 -11.70
CA GLY A 64 7.03 6.43 -10.57
C GLY A 64 8.47 6.44 -10.05
N GLY A 65 9.30 5.48 -10.44
CA GLY A 65 10.62 5.33 -9.83
C GLY A 65 10.55 4.70 -8.43
N PHE A 66 11.66 4.72 -7.72
CA PHE A 66 11.72 4.31 -6.32
C PHE A 66 12.79 5.08 -5.54
N TRP A 67 12.66 5.03 -4.22
CA TRP A 67 13.64 5.47 -3.25
C TRP A 67 13.90 4.33 -2.26
N GLU A 68 15.16 4.06 -1.96
CA GLU A 68 15.55 3.04 -1.01
C GLU A 68 16.56 3.63 -0.03
N GLN A 69 16.41 3.35 1.26
CA GLN A 69 17.27 3.89 2.31
C GLN A 69 17.75 2.78 3.25
N ASP A 70 18.98 2.93 3.75
CA ASP A 70 19.61 2.00 4.69
C ASP A 70 19.12 2.21 6.13
N GLU A 71 19.81 1.57 7.08
CA GLU A 71 19.53 1.68 8.51
C GLU A 71 19.84 3.06 9.10
N ASN A 72 19.19 3.39 10.21
CA ASN A 72 19.39 4.63 10.97
C ASN A 72 19.15 5.90 10.13
N SER A 73 18.23 5.83 9.17
CA SER A 73 17.91 6.92 8.27
C SER A 73 16.44 7.33 8.37
N SER A 74 16.12 8.50 7.84
CA SER A 74 14.77 9.07 7.80
C SER A 74 14.61 9.81 6.48
N ALA A 75 13.46 9.71 5.83
CA ALA A 75 13.11 10.56 4.69
C ALA A 75 11.60 10.80 4.66
N ARG A 76 11.19 11.95 4.14
CA ARG A 76 9.78 12.29 3.95
C ARG A 76 9.52 12.53 2.46
N PHE A 77 8.34 12.09 2.02
CA PHE A 77 7.99 11.98 0.62
C PHE A 77 6.76 12.81 0.28
N HIS A 78 6.85 13.58 -0.80
CA HIS A 78 5.83 14.52 -1.22
C HIS A 78 5.59 14.40 -2.72
N ILE A 79 4.33 14.49 -3.12
CA ILE A 79 3.94 14.80 -4.50
C ILE A 79 3.16 16.12 -4.46
N PRO A 80 3.74 17.24 -4.91
CA PRO A 80 3.16 18.59 -4.72
C PRO A 80 1.74 18.76 -5.26
N ASN A 81 1.41 18.04 -6.33
CA ASN A 81 0.11 18.15 -7.01
C ASN A 81 -0.95 17.18 -6.45
N GLN A 82 -0.65 16.45 -5.37
CA GLN A 82 -1.56 15.51 -4.73
C GLN A 82 -2.11 16.07 -3.41
N VAL A 83 -3.36 15.73 -3.10
CA VAL A 83 -3.98 16.14 -1.83
C VAL A 83 -3.30 15.47 -0.63
N ASP A 84 -3.40 16.11 0.53
CA ASP A 84 -2.95 15.53 1.79
C ASP A 84 -3.51 14.12 1.97
N LYS A 85 -2.63 13.19 2.36
CA LYS A 85 -2.94 11.77 2.60
C LYS A 85 -3.39 10.96 1.38
N ALA A 86 -3.32 11.51 0.16
CA ALA A 86 -3.44 10.70 -1.05
C ALA A 86 -2.42 9.55 -0.99
N THR A 87 -2.78 8.35 -1.47
CA THR A 87 -1.78 7.30 -1.64
C THR A 87 -0.87 7.70 -2.80
N ILE A 88 0.44 7.74 -2.55
CA ILE A 88 1.47 8.13 -3.53
C ILE A 88 2.42 6.99 -3.85
N GLY A 89 2.22 5.81 -3.25
CA GLY A 89 3.11 4.68 -3.43
C GLY A 89 2.91 3.56 -2.41
N LEU A 90 3.87 2.63 -2.43
CA LEU A 90 4.01 1.54 -1.49
C LEU A 90 5.36 1.65 -0.80
N VAL A 91 5.40 1.40 0.50
CA VAL A 91 6.63 1.16 1.23
C VAL A 91 6.78 -0.33 1.48
N PHE A 92 8.00 -0.84 1.29
CA PHE A 92 8.46 -2.17 1.66
C PHE A 92 9.52 -2.02 2.74
N ALA A 93 9.49 -2.88 3.74
CA ALA A 93 10.44 -2.87 4.84
C ALA A 93 11.24 -4.17 4.89
N ALA A 94 12.49 -4.05 5.33
CA ALA A 94 13.32 -5.14 5.78
C ALA A 94 13.75 -4.87 7.23
N GLY A 95 13.77 -5.92 8.06
CA GLY A 95 14.01 -5.80 9.50
C GLY A 95 12.76 -5.39 10.29
N GLU A 96 12.92 -5.22 11.61
CA GLU A 96 11.79 -4.95 12.53
C GLU A 96 11.66 -3.47 12.93
N SER A 97 12.62 -2.62 12.54
CA SER A 97 12.68 -1.22 12.98
C SER A 97 12.37 -0.21 11.87
N ALA A 98 11.61 -0.60 10.85
CA ALA A 98 11.11 0.30 9.83
C ALA A 98 9.73 0.85 10.22
N LEU A 99 9.62 2.18 10.29
CA LEU A 99 8.41 2.89 10.73
C LEU A 99 7.93 3.85 9.64
N ARG A 100 6.63 3.83 9.35
CA ARG A 100 5.92 4.84 8.54
C ARG A 100 5.10 5.71 9.48
N ASP A 101 5.43 7.00 9.57
CA ASP A 101 4.79 7.96 10.47
C ASP A 101 4.69 7.44 11.92
N GLY A 102 5.75 6.77 12.38
CA GLY A 102 5.84 6.14 13.71
C GLY A 102 5.12 4.78 13.84
N THR A 103 4.44 4.30 12.80
CA THR A 103 3.77 2.99 12.78
C THR A 103 4.68 1.94 12.14
N PRO A 104 4.91 0.76 12.77
CA PRO A 104 5.70 -0.31 12.17
C PRO A 104 5.19 -0.76 10.80
N VAL A 105 6.12 -1.05 9.89
CA VAL A 105 5.85 -1.65 8.58
C VAL A 105 6.32 -3.10 8.63
N ASP A 106 5.39 -4.06 8.63
CA ASP A 106 5.69 -5.50 8.74
C ASP A 106 6.39 -6.05 7.48
N VAL A 107 5.77 -5.87 6.30
CA VAL A 107 6.36 -6.26 5.00
C VAL A 107 6.19 -5.14 4.01
N SER A 108 4.95 -4.65 3.89
CA SER A 108 4.61 -3.55 3.01
C SER A 108 3.43 -2.76 3.56
N ALA A 109 3.37 -1.46 3.26
CA ALA A 109 2.24 -0.60 3.58
C ALA A 109 2.02 0.44 2.47
N LYS A 110 0.81 1.01 2.40
CA LYS A 110 0.56 2.17 1.55
C LYS A 110 1.31 3.39 2.07
N LEU A 111 1.97 4.10 1.17
CA LEU A 111 2.57 5.39 1.45
C LEU A 111 1.57 6.50 1.14
N ALA A 112 1.31 7.34 2.14
CA ALA A 112 0.46 8.51 1.96
C ALA A 112 1.34 9.73 1.64
N ASN A 113 0.78 10.74 0.98
CA ASN A 113 1.47 12.00 0.74
C ASN A 113 1.91 12.61 2.08
N HIS A 114 3.12 13.17 2.12
CA HIS A 114 3.80 13.69 3.31
C HIS A 114 4.19 12.64 4.37
N SER A 115 4.07 11.34 4.08
CA SER A 115 4.54 10.31 5.00
C SER A 115 6.06 10.36 5.19
N ARG A 116 6.50 10.15 6.43
CA ARG A 116 7.90 9.95 6.80
C ARG A 116 8.18 8.46 7.00
N ILE A 117 9.28 7.98 6.42
CA ILE A 117 9.82 6.65 6.67
C ILE A 117 11.10 6.79 7.52
N ASN A 118 11.13 6.10 8.65
CA ASN A 118 12.32 5.96 9.50
C ASN A 118 12.76 4.51 9.51
N THR A 119 14.06 4.27 9.47
CA THR A 119 14.67 2.95 9.61
C THR A 119 15.61 2.98 10.83
N GLY A 120 15.45 2.03 11.73
CA GLY A 120 16.36 1.84 12.87
C GLY A 120 17.52 0.89 12.53
N PRO A 121 18.26 0.42 13.54
CA PRO A 121 19.33 -0.56 13.36
C PRO A 121 18.84 -1.82 12.66
N GLN A 122 19.69 -2.39 11.80
CA GLN A 122 19.46 -3.61 11.04
C GLN A 122 18.15 -3.61 10.25
N SER A 123 17.74 -2.44 9.76
CA SER A 123 16.49 -2.28 9.01
C SER A 123 16.70 -1.38 7.79
N SER A 124 15.89 -1.58 6.75
CA SER A 124 15.90 -0.78 5.53
C SER A 124 14.48 -0.60 5.02
N ALA A 125 14.26 0.40 4.19
CA ALA A 125 12.98 0.62 3.54
C ALA A 125 13.15 1.02 2.08
N ARG A 126 12.23 0.52 1.25
CA ARG A 126 12.07 0.93 -0.15
C ARG A 126 10.68 1.51 -0.34
N VAL A 127 10.60 2.68 -0.93
CA VAL A 127 9.40 3.33 -1.39
C VAL A 127 9.33 3.20 -2.91
N GLU A 128 8.27 2.57 -3.41
CA GLU A 128 7.93 2.58 -4.83
C GLU A 128 6.80 3.59 -5.04
N PHE A 129 7.03 4.56 -5.94
CA PHE A 129 6.06 5.62 -6.16
C PHE A 129 5.05 5.24 -7.23
N GLU A 130 3.82 5.71 -7.05
CA GLU A 130 2.80 5.68 -8.09
C GLU A 130 2.90 6.96 -8.92
N ALA A 131 3.11 6.84 -10.23
CA ALA A 131 3.23 8.00 -11.12
C ALA A 131 1.96 8.86 -11.07
N ALA A 132 2.12 10.14 -10.74
CA ALA A 132 1.01 11.09 -10.57
C ALA A 132 0.83 11.97 -11.82
N GLY A 133 0.13 11.46 -12.83
CA GLY A 133 -0.28 12.26 -13.99
C GLY A 133 0.86 12.66 -14.94
N PRO A 134 0.62 13.63 -15.84
CA PRO A 134 1.56 13.97 -16.93
C PRO A 134 2.79 14.76 -16.47
N VAL A 135 2.76 15.34 -15.26
CA VAL A 135 3.91 16.01 -14.63
C VAL A 135 4.15 15.30 -13.31
N CYS A 136 5.07 14.34 -13.33
CA CYS A 136 5.43 13.58 -12.14
C CYS A 136 6.66 14.20 -11.47
N THR A 137 6.44 14.85 -10.33
CA THR A 137 7.51 15.35 -9.45
C THR A 137 7.33 14.75 -8.07
N ILE A 138 8.40 14.21 -7.52
CA ILE A 138 8.48 13.68 -6.17
C ILE A 138 9.52 14.52 -5.42
N GLU A 139 9.11 15.12 -4.31
CA GLU A 139 10.05 15.79 -3.41
C GLU A 139 10.38 14.86 -2.25
N ILE A 140 11.67 14.79 -1.92
CA ILE A 140 12.21 13.94 -0.88
C ILE A 140 13.05 14.83 0.02
N ASP A 141 12.63 14.98 1.28
CA ASP A 141 13.33 15.81 2.25
C ASP A 141 13.55 15.06 3.56
N GLU A 142 14.14 15.75 4.55
CA GLU A 142 14.47 15.22 5.87
C GLU A 142 15.43 14.00 5.85
N PHE A 143 16.10 13.74 4.72
CA PHE A 143 17.17 12.75 4.57
C PHE A 143 18.51 13.29 5.06
N ASN A 144 18.70 13.16 6.38
CA ASN A 144 19.77 13.84 7.10
C ASN A 144 20.99 12.96 7.40
N ALA A 145 20.89 11.64 7.26
CA ALA A 145 21.97 10.70 7.50
C ALA A 145 21.68 9.36 6.82
N GLY A 146 22.74 8.61 6.51
CA GLY A 146 22.65 7.25 5.97
C GLY A 146 22.95 7.19 4.48
N ASN A 147 22.61 6.06 3.89
CA ASN A 147 22.71 5.79 2.46
C ASN A 147 21.32 5.71 1.83
N ALA A 148 21.21 6.25 0.61
CA ALA A 148 20.03 6.09 -0.22
C ALA A 148 20.40 5.67 -1.63
N TYR A 149 19.50 4.94 -2.26
CA TYR A 149 19.55 4.56 -3.67
C TYR A 149 18.22 4.96 -4.30
N ALA A 150 18.26 5.69 -5.41
CA ALA A 150 17.06 6.15 -6.09
C ALA A 150 17.13 5.85 -7.58
N ASP A 151 16.00 5.43 -8.13
CA ASP A 151 15.72 5.41 -9.55
C ASP A 151 14.56 6.35 -9.81
N THR A 152 14.76 7.32 -10.69
CA THR A 152 13.76 8.35 -10.96
C THR A 152 12.71 7.92 -11.98
N ALA A 153 12.98 6.88 -12.79
CA ALA A 153 12.15 6.48 -13.93
C ALA A 153 11.67 7.71 -14.74
N ASP A 154 10.37 7.81 -15.02
CA ASP A 154 9.76 8.91 -15.78
C ASP A 154 9.50 10.17 -14.93
N CYS A 155 9.75 10.12 -13.62
CA CYS A 155 9.47 11.21 -12.69
C CYS A 155 10.72 12.05 -12.40
N ARG A 156 10.52 13.35 -12.14
CA ARG A 156 11.56 14.17 -11.53
C ARG A 156 11.59 13.91 -10.03
N GLN A 157 12.74 13.60 -9.47
CA GLN A 157 12.94 13.60 -8.01
C GLN A 157 13.73 14.83 -7.59
N GLN A 158 13.19 15.60 -6.65
CA GLN A 158 13.86 16.72 -6.00
C GLN A 158 14.24 16.30 -4.60
N ILE A 159 15.52 16.05 -4.36
CA ILE A 159 16.02 15.51 -3.10
C ILE A 159 16.74 16.63 -2.34
N GLU A 160 16.30 16.92 -1.13
CA GLU A 160 16.95 17.87 -0.24
C GLU A 160 17.61 17.15 0.93
N THR A 161 18.90 17.41 1.10
CA THR A 161 19.71 16.96 2.24
C THR A 161 20.17 18.20 3.02
N PRO A 162 20.78 18.06 4.21
CA PRO A 162 21.31 19.21 4.95
C PRO A 162 22.34 20.06 4.19
N HIS A 163 22.96 19.48 3.16
CA HIS A 163 24.08 20.07 2.42
C HIS A 163 23.73 20.49 0.99
N ALA A 164 22.77 19.82 0.36
CA ALA A 164 22.53 19.96 -1.08
C ALA A 164 21.07 19.75 -1.45
N ARG A 165 20.65 20.48 -2.48
CA ARG A 165 19.49 20.16 -3.32
C ARG A 165 19.97 19.42 -4.56
N ILE A 166 19.29 18.32 -4.87
CA ILE A 166 19.61 17.44 -6.00
C ILE A 166 18.36 17.31 -6.85
N ASP A 167 18.47 17.69 -8.11
CA ASP A 167 17.41 17.56 -9.10
C ASP A 167 17.77 16.46 -10.09
N ALA A 168 17.00 15.37 -10.05
CA ALA A 168 17.24 14.18 -10.85
C ALA A 168 16.04 13.83 -11.74
N SER A 169 16.29 13.41 -12.97
CA SER A 169 15.26 12.95 -13.92
C SER A 169 15.89 11.97 -14.91
N ASN A 170 15.23 10.85 -15.20
CA ASN A 170 15.80 9.76 -16.02
C ASN A 170 17.21 9.35 -15.56
N ALA A 171 17.42 9.33 -14.25
CA ALA A 171 18.68 9.06 -13.58
C ALA A 171 18.54 8.02 -12.49
N ILE A 172 19.65 7.32 -12.22
CA ILE A 172 19.85 6.43 -11.08
C ILE A 172 21.01 6.99 -10.27
N LEU A 173 20.82 7.11 -8.96
CA LEU A 173 21.79 7.74 -8.07
C LEU A 173 21.86 7.05 -6.72
N HIS A 174 23.02 7.18 -6.09
CA HIS A 174 23.28 6.84 -4.69
C HIS A 174 23.65 8.11 -3.92
N LEU A 175 23.13 8.23 -2.71
CA LEU A 175 23.49 9.30 -1.78
C LEU A 175 24.11 8.68 -0.53
N GLN A 176 25.15 9.33 0.00
CA GLN A 176 25.63 9.09 1.35
C GLN A 176 25.63 10.43 2.10
N VAL A 177 24.81 10.54 3.13
CA VAL A 177 24.72 11.74 3.97
C VAL A 177 25.36 11.46 5.33
N THR A 178 26.29 12.32 5.71
CA THR A 178 26.90 12.35 7.05
C THR A 178 26.63 13.68 7.71
N GLU A 179 27.11 13.90 8.93
CA GLU A 179 26.95 15.18 9.64
C GLU A 179 27.54 16.39 8.90
N HIS A 180 28.53 16.17 8.02
CA HIS A 180 29.33 17.26 7.45
C HIS A 180 29.15 17.45 5.94
N GLN A 181 28.66 16.43 5.24
CA GLN A 181 28.60 16.44 3.79
C GLN A 181 27.59 15.44 3.24
N THR A 182 27.15 15.70 2.01
CA THR A 182 26.44 14.77 1.16
C THR A 182 27.37 14.36 0.03
N LYS A 183 27.59 13.06 -0.14
CA LYS A 183 28.18 12.51 -1.36
C LYS A 183 27.05 12.06 -2.28
N VAL A 184 27.13 12.44 -3.55
CA VAL A 184 26.15 12.05 -4.57
C VAL A 184 26.87 11.32 -5.68
N THR A 185 26.58 10.04 -5.84
CA THR A 185 27.10 9.20 -6.91
C THR A 185 26.02 9.01 -7.97
N VAL A 186 26.32 9.40 -9.20
CA VAL A 186 25.42 9.19 -10.35
C VAL A 186 25.80 7.88 -11.00
N ILE A 187 24.87 6.92 -10.98
CA ILE A 187 25.06 5.58 -11.53
C ILE A 187 24.64 5.55 -13.00
N SER A 188 23.57 6.28 -13.34
CA SER A 188 23.09 6.43 -14.72
C SER A 188 22.44 7.80 -14.89
N GLY A 189 22.54 8.37 -16.10
CA GLY A 189 21.92 9.64 -16.46
C GLY A 189 22.74 10.85 -16.07
N THR A 190 22.07 11.96 -15.76
CA THR A 190 22.70 13.22 -15.34
C THR A 190 21.76 13.92 -14.36
N ILE A 191 22.33 14.51 -13.32
CA ILE A 191 21.60 15.23 -12.27
C ILE A 191 22.20 16.62 -12.08
N ASP A 192 21.40 17.56 -11.58
CA ASP A 192 21.86 18.87 -11.13
C ASP A 192 22.05 18.84 -9.61
N VAL A 193 23.19 19.35 -9.13
CA VAL A 193 23.53 19.37 -7.70
C VAL A 193 23.92 20.78 -7.28
N THR A 194 23.12 21.33 -6.38
CA THR A 194 23.24 22.70 -5.85
C THR A 194 23.49 22.65 -4.34
N PRO A 195 24.55 23.28 -3.79
CA PRO A 195 24.72 23.42 -2.34
C PRO A 195 23.57 24.23 -1.72
N LEU A 196 23.12 23.83 -0.53
CA LEU A 196 21.96 24.45 0.10
C LEU A 196 22.23 25.89 0.60
N GLY A 197 23.47 26.19 1.00
CA GLY A 197 23.92 27.48 1.51
C GLY A 197 24.34 28.48 0.44
N ASP A 198 24.66 28.01 -0.78
CA ASP A 198 25.01 28.87 -1.91
C ASP A 198 24.35 28.35 -3.20
N THR A 199 23.10 28.77 -3.41
CA THR A 199 22.29 28.36 -4.55
C THR A 199 22.71 29.01 -5.87
N ALA A 200 23.69 29.91 -5.86
CA ALA A 200 24.29 30.43 -7.09
C ALA A 200 25.28 29.44 -7.72
N GLN A 201 25.77 28.47 -6.94
CA GLN A 201 26.59 27.37 -7.43
C GLN A 201 25.70 26.19 -7.80
N SER A 202 25.86 25.66 -9.01
CA SER A 202 25.33 24.35 -9.37
C SER A 202 26.27 23.64 -10.34
N ILE A 203 26.19 22.32 -10.39
CA ILE A 203 26.90 21.49 -11.34
C ILE A 203 26.06 20.32 -11.85
N ASP A 204 26.13 20.08 -13.15
CA ASP A 204 25.66 18.85 -13.76
C ASP A 204 26.65 17.72 -13.45
N VAL A 205 26.18 16.68 -12.77
CA VAL A 205 26.95 15.47 -12.50
C VAL A 205 26.45 14.37 -13.42
N ARG A 206 27.36 13.85 -14.26
CA ARG A 206 27.08 12.78 -15.22
C ARG A 206 27.29 11.41 -14.59
N GLU A 207 26.79 10.37 -15.26
CA GLU A 207 27.04 8.96 -14.97
C GLU A 207 28.50 8.63 -14.62
N ASP A 208 28.64 7.60 -13.79
CA ASP A 208 29.89 7.08 -13.23
C ASP A 208 30.72 8.12 -12.47
N ARG A 209 30.09 9.17 -11.93
CA ARG A 209 30.79 10.21 -11.15
C ARG A 209 30.19 10.39 -9.77
N GLU A 210 31.06 10.76 -8.84
CA GLU A 210 30.68 11.24 -7.52
C GLU A 210 31.06 12.71 -7.35
N VAL A 211 30.17 13.47 -6.72
CA VAL A 211 30.47 14.79 -6.17
C VAL A 211 30.31 14.77 -4.65
N VAL A 212 31.18 15.51 -3.96
CA VAL A 212 31.05 15.76 -2.51
C VAL A 212 30.59 17.19 -2.33
N VAL A 213 29.54 17.38 -1.54
CA VAL A 213 28.90 18.67 -1.31
C VAL A 213 28.81 18.91 0.18
N THR A 214 29.29 20.06 0.63
CA THR A 214 28.97 20.58 1.97
C THR A 214 27.89 21.65 1.82
N ARG A 215 27.41 22.20 2.93
CA ARG A 215 26.38 23.25 2.90
C ARG A 215 26.75 24.41 1.97
N ASP A 216 28.01 24.84 1.97
CA ASP A 216 28.45 26.06 1.28
C ASP A 216 29.44 25.79 0.15
N THR A 217 29.86 24.53 -0.05
CA THR A 217 30.90 24.20 -1.04
C THR A 217 30.48 23.05 -1.94
N LEU A 218 30.70 23.26 -3.24
CA LEU A 218 30.51 22.26 -4.28
C LEU A 218 31.87 21.69 -4.70
N GLY A 219 32.09 20.40 -4.44
CA GLY A 219 33.27 19.69 -4.89
C GLY A 219 33.30 19.52 -6.41
N ARG A 220 34.46 19.16 -6.96
CA ARG A 220 34.56 18.77 -8.37
C ARG A 220 34.15 17.30 -8.53
N PRO A 221 33.25 16.97 -9.48
CA PRO A 221 32.89 15.58 -9.76
C PRO A 221 34.10 14.79 -10.26
N TYR A 222 34.29 13.58 -9.71
CA TYR A 222 35.37 12.69 -10.10
C TYR A 222 34.81 11.34 -10.59
N LEU A 223 35.53 10.71 -11.50
CA LEU A 223 35.12 9.44 -12.11
C LEU A 223 35.32 8.29 -11.13
N LEU A 224 34.35 7.38 -11.10
CA LEU A 224 34.41 6.13 -10.35
C LEU A 224 34.55 4.95 -11.31
N THR A 225 35.18 3.90 -10.81
CA THR A 225 35.15 2.58 -11.44
C THR A 225 33.86 1.85 -11.10
N PRO A 226 33.45 0.84 -11.91
CA PRO A 226 32.28 0.02 -11.60
C PRO A 226 32.35 -0.67 -10.23
N GLU A 227 33.55 -1.08 -9.81
CA GLU A 227 33.78 -1.66 -8.49
C GLU A 227 33.49 -0.64 -7.37
N GLU A 228 33.97 0.59 -7.52
CA GLU A 228 33.71 1.66 -6.56
C GLU A 228 32.22 2.03 -6.47
N ILE A 229 31.49 1.95 -7.59
CA ILE A 229 30.02 2.12 -7.59
C ILE A 229 29.36 0.95 -6.87
N TRP A 230 29.76 -0.29 -7.17
CA TRP A 230 29.22 -1.48 -6.51
C TRP A 230 29.42 -1.42 -4.99
N GLN A 231 30.61 -1.04 -4.53
CA GLN A 231 30.91 -0.89 -3.10
C GLN A 231 30.02 0.13 -2.39
N ARG A 232 29.56 1.18 -3.08
CA ARG A 232 28.65 2.19 -2.52
C ARG A 232 27.23 1.69 -2.35
N ILE A 233 26.80 0.74 -3.18
CA ILE A 233 25.42 0.25 -3.21
C ILE A 233 25.26 -1.16 -2.62
N ARG A 234 26.35 -1.86 -2.28
CA ARG A 234 26.31 -3.23 -1.76
C ARG A 234 25.56 -3.39 -0.44
N TRP A 235 25.42 -2.32 0.36
CA TRP A 235 24.64 -2.34 1.61
C TRP A 235 23.19 -2.78 1.36
N ARG A 236 22.68 -2.58 0.15
CA ARG A 236 21.37 -3.05 -0.26
C ARG A 236 21.25 -4.56 -0.07
N ASP A 237 22.30 -5.32 -0.38
CA ASP A 237 22.30 -6.79 -0.32
C ASP A 237 22.12 -7.33 1.10
N ASP A 238 22.43 -6.54 2.13
CA ASP A 238 22.23 -6.89 3.54
C ASP A 238 20.74 -6.90 3.94
N TYR A 239 19.86 -6.30 3.12
CA TYR A 239 18.44 -6.10 3.41
C TYR A 239 17.54 -6.67 2.31
N PRO A 240 17.23 -7.99 2.34
CA PRO A 240 16.30 -8.59 1.40
C PRO A 240 14.87 -8.07 1.62
N LEU A 241 14.24 -7.60 0.55
CA LEU A 241 12.86 -7.10 0.59
C LEU A 241 11.88 -8.17 0.12
N TYR A 242 10.68 -8.13 0.71
CA TYR A 242 9.61 -9.07 0.43
C TYR A 242 8.30 -8.36 0.12
N LYS A 243 7.40 -9.06 -0.57
CA LYS A 243 6.03 -8.63 -0.84
C LYS A 243 5.02 -9.70 -0.45
N LYS A 244 3.81 -9.28 -0.08
CA LYS A 244 2.68 -10.19 0.14
C LYS A 244 1.99 -10.47 -1.20
N VAL A 245 1.84 -11.75 -1.53
CA VAL A 245 1.12 -12.22 -2.73
C VAL A 245 0.04 -13.22 -2.33
N ILE A 246 -1.02 -13.24 -3.14
CA ILE A 246 -2.06 -14.24 -3.01
C ILE A 246 -1.54 -15.56 -3.60
N ASP A 247 -1.57 -16.60 -2.78
CA ASP A 247 -1.30 -17.97 -3.18
C ASP A 247 -2.54 -18.59 -3.83
N TRP A 248 -2.64 -18.38 -5.15
CA TRP A 248 -3.71 -18.97 -5.96
C TRP A 248 -3.71 -20.51 -5.93
N GLY A 249 -2.57 -21.16 -5.66
CA GLY A 249 -2.49 -22.61 -5.51
C GLY A 249 -3.24 -23.08 -4.27
N THR A 250 -3.02 -22.42 -3.14
CA THR A 250 -3.77 -22.64 -1.89
C THR A 250 -5.26 -22.33 -2.08
N ILE A 251 -5.62 -21.22 -2.76
CA ILE A 251 -7.04 -20.92 -3.06
C ILE A 251 -7.68 -22.01 -3.92
N ALA A 252 -7.02 -22.46 -5.00
CA ALA A 252 -7.56 -23.45 -5.91
C ALA A 252 -7.74 -24.83 -5.25
N ALA A 253 -6.74 -25.28 -4.47
CA ALA A 253 -6.82 -26.53 -3.70
C ALA A 253 -7.97 -26.48 -2.69
N THR A 254 -8.16 -25.31 -2.06
CA THR A 254 -9.22 -25.12 -1.08
C THR A 254 -10.61 -25.06 -1.70
N ALA A 255 -10.76 -24.39 -2.85
CA ALA A 255 -12.01 -24.37 -3.60
C ALA A 255 -12.46 -25.79 -3.97
N ALA A 256 -11.52 -26.66 -4.34
CA ALA A 256 -11.81 -28.08 -4.60
C ALA A 256 -12.36 -28.80 -3.37
N VAL A 257 -11.76 -28.57 -2.19
CA VAL A 257 -12.23 -29.18 -0.92
C VAL A 257 -13.65 -28.73 -0.58
N VAL A 258 -13.96 -27.44 -0.73
CA VAL A 258 -15.31 -26.88 -0.44
C VAL A 258 -16.35 -27.45 -1.40
N ILE A 259 -16.04 -27.60 -2.69
CA ILE A 259 -16.94 -28.21 -3.67
C ILE A 259 -17.21 -29.68 -3.30
N VAL A 260 -16.18 -30.43 -2.93
CA VAL A 260 -16.33 -31.84 -2.51
C VAL A 260 -17.15 -31.95 -1.23
N THR A 261 -16.91 -31.10 -0.23
CA THR A 261 -17.70 -31.13 1.02
C THR A 261 -19.15 -30.72 0.79
N ALA A 262 -19.41 -29.69 -0.02
CA ALA A 262 -20.76 -29.30 -0.41
C ALA A 262 -21.48 -30.41 -1.18
N GLY A 263 -20.77 -31.10 -2.08
CA GLY A 263 -21.29 -32.26 -2.80
C GLY A 263 -21.65 -33.43 -1.88
N ILE A 264 -20.80 -33.74 -0.89
CA ILE A 264 -21.07 -34.77 0.13
C ILE A 264 -22.30 -34.38 0.97
N ILE A 265 -22.38 -33.13 1.44
CA ILE A 265 -23.51 -32.65 2.23
C ILE A 265 -24.81 -32.68 1.41
N ALA A 266 -24.78 -32.25 0.15
CA ALA A 266 -25.93 -32.32 -0.75
C ALA A 266 -26.36 -33.77 -0.98
N ALA A 267 -25.42 -34.70 -1.20
CA ALA A 267 -25.72 -36.12 -1.36
C ALA A 267 -26.36 -36.71 -0.09
N VAL A 268 -25.85 -36.37 1.10
CA VAL A 268 -26.41 -36.81 2.39
C VAL A 268 -27.81 -36.25 2.64
N VAL A 269 -28.07 -34.99 2.28
CA VAL A 269 -29.40 -34.36 2.40
C VAL A 269 -30.40 -34.95 1.39
N ILE A 270 -29.96 -35.29 0.17
CA ILE A 270 -30.79 -35.92 -0.85
C ILE A 270 -31.10 -37.39 -0.46
N LEU A 271 -30.11 -38.14 0.02
CA LEU A 271 -30.28 -39.54 0.44
C LEU A 271 -31.11 -39.69 1.72
N SER A 272 -31.03 -38.72 2.65
CA SER A 272 -31.86 -38.72 3.87
C SER A 272 -33.33 -38.35 3.63
N LYS A 273 -33.66 -37.67 2.53
CA LYS A 273 -35.06 -37.43 2.11
C LYS A 273 -35.71 -38.63 1.41
N GLY A 274 -34.95 -39.69 1.08
CA GLY A 274 -35.45 -40.89 0.41
C GLY A 274 -36.07 -41.96 1.31
N HIS A 275 -36.00 -41.84 2.64
CA HIS A 275 -36.45 -42.90 3.57
C HIS A 275 -37.68 -42.52 4.41
N GLY A 276 -38.76 -42.08 3.75
CA GLY A 276 -39.99 -41.80 4.49
C GLY A 276 -41.27 -41.67 3.68
N HIS A 277 -41.80 -42.78 3.13
CA HIS A 277 -43.24 -43.16 3.19
C HIS A 277 -43.60 -44.32 2.23
N GLY A 278 -44.23 -45.37 2.78
CA GLY A 278 -44.99 -46.40 2.04
C GLY A 278 -44.88 -47.78 2.72
N GLY A 279 -45.92 -48.43 3.25
CA GLY A 279 -47.34 -48.15 3.16
C GLY A 279 -48.15 -49.02 4.13
N ARG A 280 -49.31 -48.47 4.47
CA ARG A 280 -50.44 -49.09 5.17
C ARG A 280 -51.02 -50.22 4.29
N ARG A 281 -51.17 -51.44 4.81
CA ARG A 281 -52.14 -52.44 4.29
C ARG A 281 -52.87 -53.07 5.47
N GLY A 282 -54.20 -52.92 5.49
CA GLY A 282 -55.08 -53.64 6.40
C GLY A 282 -55.56 -54.96 5.79
N LEU A 283 -55.69 -55.98 6.66
CA LEU A 283 -56.78 -56.96 6.86
C LEU A 283 -57.27 -57.83 5.66
N PRO A 284 -57.71 -59.10 5.88
CA PRO A 284 -58.79 -59.46 6.80
C PRO A 284 -58.62 -60.79 7.59
N GLY A 285 -59.58 -61.08 8.49
CA GLY A 285 -59.57 -62.22 9.42
C GLY A 285 -60.25 -63.51 8.97
N HIS A 286 -60.47 -64.36 10.00
CA HIS A 286 -61.09 -65.70 10.11
C HIS A 286 -60.20 -66.92 9.81
N ARG A 287 -59.81 -67.65 10.86
CA ARG A 287 -60.65 -68.64 11.56
C ARG A 287 -60.22 -68.77 13.02
#